data_AF-A0A7S0YW95-F1
#
_entry.id   AF-A0A7S0YW95-F1
#
_cell.length_a   1.000
_cell.length_b   1.000
_cell.length_c   1.000
_cell.angle_alpha   90.00
_cell.angle_beta   90.00
_cell.angle_gamma   90.00
#
_symmetry.space_group_name_H-M   'P 1'
#
loop_
_entity.id
_entity.type
_entity.pdbx_description
1 polymer ?
#
loop_
_entity_poly.entity_id
_entity_poly.type
_entity_poly.pdbx_seq_one_letter_code
_entity_poly.pdbx_strand_id
1 'polypeptide(L)'
;AQSWGFPIDRFQLGAVEALVGRRSVIVSAPTGSGKTVCGEAAVYAGLALGKRVLYTTPLKALSNQKFYDFKQQFGEERVGLLTGDVSVNRDKASVLVLTTEVYRNMLYDKDSDAVRDVHSVILDEFHYMNDRERGTVWEECVIQSPPSVLLVALSATMRNVKDIKAWFEHVHGPTDLITSDFRPVPLRFKYVDRAGVVDLFDPLKNKRGDARLNRLLLPGVGPEERG
;
A
#
# COMPACT_ATOMS: atom_id res chain seq x y z
N ALA A 1 -3.56 -23.20 -1.90
CA ALA A 1 -2.77 -22.10 -1.30
C ALA A 1 -1.68 -21.73 -2.29
N GLN A 2 -1.52 -20.44 -2.60
CA GLN A 2 -0.39 -19.98 -3.41
C GLN A 2 0.91 -20.21 -2.61
N SER A 3 1.96 -20.69 -3.28
CA SER A 3 3.31 -20.70 -2.73
C SER A 3 4.10 -19.56 -3.35
N TRP A 4 4.72 -18.73 -2.52
CA TRP A 4 5.70 -17.75 -2.96
C TRP A 4 7.07 -18.41 -2.99
N GLY A 5 7.92 -18.05 -3.97
CA GLY A 5 9.28 -18.59 -4.09
C GLY A 5 10.26 -18.11 -3.00
N PHE A 6 9.74 -17.53 -1.91
CA PHE A 6 10.48 -16.94 -0.80
C PHE A 6 9.65 -17.07 0.49
N PRO A 7 10.29 -17.05 1.68
CA PRO A 7 9.58 -17.09 2.94
C PRO A 7 8.76 -15.82 3.15
N ILE A 8 7.54 -15.98 3.69
CA ILE A 8 6.62 -14.89 3.99
C ILE A 8 6.97 -14.29 5.35
N ASP A 9 7.04 -12.96 5.43
CA ASP A 9 7.30 -12.24 6.67
C ASP A 9 6.10 -12.32 7.63
N ARG A 10 6.36 -12.21 8.94
CA ARG A 10 5.31 -12.28 9.98
C ARG A 10 4.18 -11.27 9.76
N PHE A 11 4.50 -10.05 9.33
CA PHE A 11 3.48 -9.03 9.09
C PHE A 11 2.58 -9.38 7.89
N GLN A 12 3.15 -10.05 6.87
CA GLN A 12 2.37 -10.54 5.72
C GLN A 12 1.44 -11.68 6.14
N LEU A 13 1.91 -12.61 6.99
CA LEU A 13 1.08 -13.67 7.56
C LEU A 13 -0.09 -13.11 8.37
N GLY A 14 0.16 -12.12 9.24
CA GLY A 14 -0.90 -11.46 10.00
C GLY A 14 -1.97 -10.85 9.10
N ALA A 15 -1.58 -10.31 7.93
CA ALA A 15 -2.53 -9.71 6.99
C ALA A 15 -3.43 -10.79 6.36
N VAL A 16 -2.85 -11.95 6.04
CA VAL A 16 -3.61 -13.11 5.56
C VAL A 16 -4.55 -13.63 6.64
N GLU A 17 -4.12 -13.73 7.90
CA GLU A 17 -4.95 -14.15 9.03
C GLU A 17 -6.14 -13.22 9.26
N ALA A 18 -5.95 -11.90 9.13
CA ALA A 18 -7.03 -10.91 9.20
C ALA A 18 -8.09 -11.15 8.11
N LEU A 19 -7.63 -11.34 6.86
CA LEU A 19 -8.51 -11.59 5.71
C LEU A 19 -9.29 -12.89 5.84
N VAL A 20 -8.63 -13.97 6.26
CA VAL A 20 -9.28 -15.27 6.55
C VAL A 20 -10.32 -15.11 7.66
N GLY A 21 -10.02 -14.30 8.68
CA GLY A 21 -10.93 -13.93 9.75
C GLY A 21 -12.06 -12.97 9.35
N ARG A 22 -12.19 -12.64 8.05
CA ARG A 22 -13.15 -11.67 7.50
C ARG A 22 -13.07 -10.29 8.15
N ARG A 23 -11.85 -9.84 8.46
CA ARG A 23 -11.58 -8.50 8.96
C ARG A 23 -10.82 -7.72 7.90
N SER A 24 -11.16 -6.44 7.76
CA SER A 24 -10.35 -5.51 6.99
C SER A 24 -8.96 -5.38 7.62
N VAL A 25 -7.97 -4.89 6.87
CA VAL A 25 -6.61 -4.78 7.38
C VAL A 25 -5.93 -3.51 6.91
N ILE A 26 -5.23 -2.86 7.84
CA ILE A 26 -4.31 -1.76 7.55
C ILE A 26 -2.89 -2.28 7.74
N VAL A 27 -2.10 -2.29 6.67
CA VAL A 27 -0.69 -2.68 6.68
C VAL A 27 0.18 -1.42 6.55
N SER A 28 0.89 -1.06 7.61
CA SER A 28 1.84 0.06 7.61
C SER A 28 3.27 -0.45 7.71
N ALA A 29 4.01 -0.40 6.60
CA ALA A 29 5.41 -0.84 6.54
C ALA A 29 6.21 -0.03 5.51
N PRO A 30 7.55 0.07 5.62
CA PRO A 30 8.36 0.82 4.67
C PRO A 30 8.16 0.36 3.21
N THR A 31 8.34 1.27 2.26
CA THR A 31 8.40 0.91 0.83
C THR A 31 9.55 -0.07 0.58
N GLY A 32 9.31 -1.06 -0.28
CA GLY A 32 10.25 -2.15 -0.52
C GLY A 32 10.17 -3.31 0.47
N SER A 33 9.27 -3.25 1.48
CA SER A 33 9.11 -4.34 2.47
C SER A 33 8.20 -5.49 2.01
N GLY A 34 7.79 -5.52 0.74
CA GLY A 34 6.93 -6.59 0.21
C GLY A 34 5.45 -6.51 0.63
N LYS A 35 4.92 -5.33 0.96
CA LYS A 35 3.48 -5.15 1.28
C LYS A 35 2.53 -5.67 0.19
N THR A 36 2.96 -5.65 -1.08
CA THR A 36 2.19 -6.13 -2.23
C THR A 36 1.71 -7.57 -2.04
N VAL A 37 2.47 -8.42 -1.35
CA VAL A 37 2.06 -9.80 -1.00
C VAL A 37 0.73 -9.83 -0.25
N CYS A 38 0.46 -8.85 0.62
CA CYS A 38 -0.82 -8.75 1.34
C CYS A 38 -1.98 -8.46 0.38
N GLY A 39 -1.77 -7.57 -0.60
CA GLY A 39 -2.76 -7.28 -1.64
C GLY A 39 -2.98 -8.46 -2.57
N GLU A 40 -1.92 -9.14 -3.01
CA GLU A 40 -2.00 -10.35 -3.81
C GLU A 40 -2.73 -11.48 -3.09
N ALA A 41 -2.49 -11.66 -1.78
CA ALA A 41 -3.21 -12.65 -0.99
C ALA A 41 -4.73 -12.37 -0.98
N ALA A 42 -5.14 -11.11 -0.91
CA ALA A 42 -6.54 -10.73 -1.03
C ALA A 42 -7.12 -11.05 -2.42
N VAL A 43 -6.33 -10.83 -3.49
CA VAL A 43 -6.69 -11.26 -4.86
C VAL A 43 -6.89 -12.77 -4.93
N TYR A 44 -5.94 -13.56 -4.44
CA TYR A 44 -6.07 -15.03 -4.43
C TYR A 44 -7.27 -15.50 -3.62
N ALA A 45 -7.55 -14.88 -2.47
CA ALA A 45 -8.72 -15.21 -1.65
C ALA A 45 -10.04 -14.94 -2.38
N GLY A 46 -10.17 -13.77 -3.02
CA GLY A 46 -11.35 -13.45 -3.82
C GLY A 46 -11.54 -14.39 -5.00
N LEU A 47 -10.47 -14.66 -5.76
CA LEU A 47 -10.49 -15.60 -6.88
C LEU A 47 -10.87 -17.03 -6.45
N ALA A 48 -10.36 -17.51 -5.32
CA ALA A 48 -10.70 -18.83 -4.78
C ALA A 48 -12.18 -18.95 -4.39
N LEU A 49 -12.82 -17.83 -4.04
CA LEU A 49 -14.25 -17.75 -3.73
C LEU A 49 -15.12 -17.45 -4.97
N GLY A 50 -14.52 -17.33 -6.16
CA GLY A 50 -15.22 -16.96 -7.39
C GLY A 50 -15.72 -15.51 -7.40
N LYS A 51 -15.18 -14.65 -6.52
CA LYS A 51 -15.59 -13.26 -6.34
C LYS A 51 -14.65 -12.28 -7.03
N ARG A 52 -15.13 -11.05 -7.23
CA ARG A 52 -14.32 -9.97 -7.80
C ARG A 52 -13.42 -9.34 -6.75
N VAL A 53 -12.26 -8.84 -7.18
CA VAL A 53 -11.33 -8.06 -6.37
C VAL A 53 -10.95 -6.79 -7.12
N LEU A 54 -10.99 -5.67 -6.41
CA LEU A 54 -10.61 -4.37 -6.95
C LEU A 54 -9.24 -3.97 -6.38
N TYR A 55 -8.30 -3.59 -7.24
CA TYR A 55 -6.98 -3.11 -6.83
C TYR A 55 -6.81 -1.66 -7.25
N THR A 56 -6.89 -0.74 -6.29
CA THR A 56 -6.79 0.69 -6.55
C THR A 56 -5.35 1.17 -6.42
N THR A 57 -4.99 2.17 -7.22
CA THR A 57 -3.69 2.85 -7.16
C THR A 57 -3.89 4.37 -7.27
N PRO A 58 -2.99 5.19 -6.69
CA PRO A 58 -3.15 6.65 -6.71
C PRO A 58 -2.88 7.29 -8.09
N LEU A 59 -2.20 6.58 -9.00
CA LEU A 59 -1.72 7.13 -10.26
C LEU A 59 -1.98 6.15 -11.40
N LYS A 60 -2.42 6.67 -12.56
CA LYS A 60 -2.65 5.87 -13.78
C LYS A 60 -1.43 5.04 -14.20
N ALA A 61 -0.22 5.60 -14.07
CA ALA A 61 1.01 4.89 -14.39
C ALA A 61 1.20 3.63 -13.53
N LEU A 62 0.86 3.72 -12.24
CA LEU A 62 0.90 2.57 -11.32
C LEU A 62 -0.22 1.57 -11.63
N SER A 63 -1.41 2.05 -12.03
CA SER A 63 -2.50 1.19 -12.51
C SER A 63 -2.06 0.37 -13.72
N ASN A 64 -1.41 1.01 -14.70
CA ASN A 64 -0.92 0.34 -15.90
C ASN A 64 0.15 -0.71 -15.55
N GLN A 65 1.13 -0.36 -14.71
CA GLN A 65 2.13 -1.30 -14.26
C GLN A 65 1.49 -2.52 -13.57
N LYS A 66 0.58 -2.28 -12.61
CA LYS A 66 -0.12 -3.36 -11.89
C LYS A 66 -0.98 -4.21 -12.81
N PHE A 67 -1.62 -3.61 -13.80
CA PHE A 67 -2.37 -4.34 -14.82
C PHE A 67 -1.48 -5.33 -15.58
N TYR A 68 -0.30 -4.91 -16.03
CA TYR A 68 0.64 -5.81 -16.71
C TYR A 68 1.16 -6.92 -15.79
N ASP A 69 1.54 -6.58 -14.56
CA ASP A 69 2.00 -7.55 -13.55
C ASP A 69 0.91 -8.61 -13.29
N PHE A 70 -0.32 -8.17 -13.07
CA PHE A 70 -1.45 -9.03 -12.76
C PHE A 70 -1.90 -9.86 -13.96
N LYS A 71 -1.80 -9.36 -15.20
CA LYS A 71 -2.05 -10.19 -16.39
C LYS A 71 -1.10 -11.37 -16.46
N GLN A 72 0.18 -11.17 -16.16
CA GLN A 72 1.15 -12.25 -16.14
C GLN A 72 0.88 -13.24 -15.00
N GLN A 73 0.50 -12.75 -13.83
CA GLN A 73 0.29 -13.57 -12.64
C GLN A 73 -1.05 -14.32 -12.63
N PHE A 74 -2.14 -13.64 -13.01
CA PHE A 74 -3.51 -14.16 -12.92
C PHE A 74 -4.12 -14.49 -14.28
N GLY A 75 -3.45 -14.19 -15.39
CA GLY A 75 -3.94 -14.47 -16.74
C GLY A 75 -4.75 -13.32 -17.34
N GLU A 76 -4.53 -13.08 -18.63
CA GLU A 76 -5.06 -11.93 -19.38
C GLU A 76 -6.59 -11.80 -19.31
N GLU A 77 -7.32 -12.90 -19.47
CA GLU A 77 -8.79 -12.91 -19.48
C GLU A 77 -9.42 -12.55 -18.13
N ARG A 78 -8.69 -12.72 -17.01
CA ARG A 78 -9.21 -12.46 -15.67
C ARG A 78 -8.94 -11.05 -15.17
N VAL A 79 -8.10 -10.29 -15.86
CA VAL A 79 -7.62 -8.99 -15.39
C VAL A 79 -8.15 -7.88 -16.29
N GLY A 80 -8.66 -6.83 -15.67
CA GLY A 80 -9.15 -5.62 -16.33
C GLY A 80 -8.43 -4.38 -15.82
N LEU A 81 -8.57 -3.29 -16.58
CA LEU A 81 -8.07 -1.97 -16.23
C LEU A 81 -9.19 -0.95 -16.41
N LEU A 82 -9.39 -0.09 -15.41
CA LEU A 82 -10.31 1.03 -15.50
C LEU A 82 -9.65 2.30 -14.96
N THR A 83 -9.31 3.22 -15.85
CA THR A 83 -8.89 4.58 -15.54
C THR A 83 -9.93 5.56 -16.07
N GLY A 84 -9.80 6.85 -15.78
CA GLY A 84 -10.76 7.86 -16.27
C GLY A 84 -10.87 7.98 -17.80
N ASP A 85 -9.92 7.40 -18.54
CA ASP A 85 -9.76 7.48 -19.99
C ASP A 85 -9.68 6.11 -20.68
N VAL A 86 -9.38 5.04 -19.95
CA VAL A 86 -9.17 3.70 -20.51
C VAL A 86 -10.03 2.69 -19.77
N SER A 87 -10.74 1.84 -20.51
CA SER A 87 -11.54 0.73 -19.99
C SER A 87 -11.20 -0.54 -20.75
N VAL A 88 -10.67 -1.54 -20.06
CA VAL A 88 -10.27 -2.84 -20.61
C VAL A 88 -10.86 -3.94 -19.74
N ASN A 89 -11.58 -4.88 -20.35
CA ASN A 89 -12.15 -6.05 -19.70
C ASN A 89 -12.96 -5.74 -18.41
N ARG A 90 -13.60 -4.57 -18.34
CA ARG A 90 -14.26 -4.05 -17.13
C ARG A 90 -15.29 -5.02 -16.53
N ASP A 91 -16.11 -5.64 -17.37
CA ASP A 91 -17.29 -6.37 -16.90
C ASP A 91 -17.00 -7.84 -16.59
N LYS A 92 -16.05 -8.45 -17.30
CA LYS A 92 -15.72 -9.88 -17.15
C LYS A 92 -14.52 -10.13 -16.23
N ALA A 93 -13.68 -9.12 -15.98
CA ALA A 93 -12.52 -9.27 -15.12
C ALA A 93 -12.89 -9.57 -13.67
N SER A 94 -12.36 -10.68 -13.16
CA SER A 94 -12.38 -11.04 -11.74
C SER A 94 -11.43 -10.18 -10.92
N VAL A 95 -10.36 -9.65 -11.53
CA VAL A 95 -9.43 -8.70 -10.91
C VAL A 95 -9.45 -7.40 -11.71
N LEU A 96 -9.99 -6.33 -11.14
CA LEU A 96 -10.03 -5.03 -11.81
C LEU A 96 -9.02 -4.09 -11.17
N VAL A 97 -8.04 -3.66 -11.95
CA VAL A 97 -7.10 -2.60 -11.56
C VAL A 97 -7.68 -1.25 -11.95
N LEU A 98 -7.66 -0.28 -11.04
CA LEU A 98 -8.25 1.04 -11.28
C LEU A 98 -7.55 2.14 -10.49
N THR A 99 -7.80 3.40 -10.83
CA THR A 99 -7.38 4.50 -9.95
C THR A 99 -8.35 4.65 -8.77
N THR A 100 -7.85 5.16 -7.63
CA THR A 100 -8.70 5.37 -6.45
C THR A 100 -9.88 6.31 -6.75
N GLU A 101 -9.69 7.34 -7.58
CA GLU A 101 -10.76 8.25 -8.01
C GLU A 101 -11.87 7.55 -8.79
N VAL A 102 -11.50 6.61 -9.67
CA VAL A 102 -12.47 5.85 -10.45
C VAL A 102 -13.27 4.94 -9.53
N TYR A 103 -12.61 4.29 -8.57
CA TYR A 103 -13.30 3.50 -7.56
C TYR A 103 -14.29 4.34 -6.74
N ARG A 104 -13.85 5.50 -6.24
CA ARG A 104 -14.69 6.46 -5.54
C ARG A 104 -15.90 6.91 -6.37
N ASN A 105 -15.72 7.18 -7.66
CA ASN A 105 -16.82 7.53 -8.55
C ASN A 105 -17.82 6.38 -8.71
N MET A 106 -17.35 5.13 -8.78
CA MET A 106 -18.22 3.94 -8.83
C MET A 106 -19.06 3.78 -7.56
N LEU A 107 -18.55 4.22 -6.39
CA LEU A 107 -19.31 4.18 -5.14
C LEU A 107 -20.46 5.20 -5.09
N TYR A 108 -20.34 6.33 -5.81
CA TYR A 108 -21.41 7.33 -5.88
C TYR A 108 -22.51 6.97 -6.88
N ASP A 109 -22.20 6.11 -7.84
CA ASP A 109 -23.15 5.67 -8.86
C ASP A 109 -24.06 4.58 -8.27
N LYS A 110 -25.24 4.99 -7.77
CA LYS A 110 -26.20 4.12 -7.08
C LYS A 110 -26.81 3.04 -7.98
N ASP A 111 -26.75 3.22 -9.30
CA ASP A 111 -27.25 2.26 -10.28
C ASP A 111 -26.14 1.29 -10.74
N SER A 112 -24.93 1.46 -10.21
CA SER A 112 -23.76 0.65 -10.53
C SER A 112 -23.74 -0.65 -9.72
N ASP A 113 -23.99 -1.79 -10.38
CA ASP A 113 -23.67 -3.12 -9.84
C ASP A 113 -22.14 -3.34 -9.68
N ALA A 114 -21.31 -2.29 -9.84
CA ALA A 114 -19.87 -2.43 -10.01
C ALA A 114 -19.11 -2.84 -8.74
N VAL A 115 -19.69 -2.63 -7.55
CA VAL A 115 -19.18 -3.16 -6.27
C VAL A 115 -19.96 -4.37 -5.76
N ARG A 116 -20.93 -4.87 -6.54
CA ARG A 116 -21.66 -6.09 -6.22
C ARG A 116 -20.75 -7.30 -6.40
N ASP A 117 -20.84 -8.21 -5.45
CA ASP A 117 -20.03 -9.44 -5.39
C ASP A 117 -18.50 -9.23 -5.41
N VAL A 118 -18.06 -8.06 -4.90
CA VAL A 118 -16.66 -7.81 -4.60
C VAL A 118 -16.33 -8.44 -3.25
N HIS A 119 -15.26 -9.23 -3.21
CA HIS A 119 -14.71 -9.79 -1.98
C HIS A 119 -13.92 -8.73 -1.20
N SER A 120 -13.02 -8.05 -1.89
CA SER A 120 -12.10 -7.10 -1.28
C SER A 120 -11.68 -5.99 -2.22
N VAL A 121 -11.33 -4.86 -1.63
CA VAL A 121 -10.72 -3.71 -2.30
C VAL A 121 -9.35 -3.46 -1.67
N ILE A 122 -8.32 -3.47 -2.50
CA ILE A 122 -6.97 -3.09 -2.09
C ILE A 122 -6.83 -1.59 -2.32
N LEU A 123 -6.60 -0.84 -1.25
CA LEU A 123 -6.29 0.59 -1.28
C LEU A 123 -4.77 0.75 -1.20
N ASP A 124 -4.12 0.72 -2.36
CA ASP A 124 -2.66 0.88 -2.42
C ASP A 124 -2.26 2.33 -2.16
N GLU A 125 -1.06 2.49 -1.60
CA GLU A 125 -0.49 3.77 -1.17
C GLU A 125 -1.44 4.60 -0.29
N PHE A 126 -2.08 3.95 0.69
CA PHE A 126 -3.09 4.56 1.58
C PHE A 126 -2.60 5.82 2.33
N HIS A 127 -1.28 6.00 2.49
CA HIS A 127 -0.69 7.21 3.07
C HIS A 127 -1.00 8.49 2.27
N TYR A 128 -1.43 8.40 1.01
CA TYR A 128 -1.96 9.53 0.24
C TYR A 128 -3.22 10.15 0.84
N MET A 129 -3.88 9.49 1.81
CA MET A 129 -4.95 10.11 2.59
C MET A 129 -4.53 11.42 3.29
N ASN A 130 -3.23 11.60 3.57
CA ASN A 130 -2.70 12.81 4.17
C ASN A 130 -2.43 13.94 3.15
N ASP A 131 -2.68 13.68 1.86
CA ASP A 131 -2.57 14.69 0.81
C ASP A 131 -3.72 15.71 0.96
N ARG A 132 -3.39 17.01 0.95
CA ARG A 132 -4.38 18.07 1.19
C ARG A 132 -5.40 18.23 0.07
N GLU A 133 -5.04 17.88 -1.16
CA GLU A 133 -5.88 18.10 -2.34
C GLU A 133 -6.65 16.84 -2.72
N ARG A 134 -6.03 15.66 -2.53
CA ARG A 134 -6.55 14.37 -3.01
C ARG A 134 -6.86 13.37 -1.90
N GLY A 135 -6.49 13.66 -0.65
CA GLY A 135 -6.63 12.72 0.47
C GLY A 135 -8.07 12.31 0.76
N THR A 136 -9.03 13.21 0.55
CA THR A 136 -10.46 12.95 0.79
C THR A 136 -10.99 11.79 -0.04
N VAL A 137 -10.38 11.50 -1.19
CA VAL A 137 -10.77 10.37 -2.05
C VAL A 137 -10.64 9.04 -1.30
N TRP A 138 -9.58 8.85 -0.51
CA TRP A 138 -9.41 7.64 0.30
C TRP A 138 -10.41 7.58 1.45
N GLU A 139 -10.70 8.71 2.09
CA GLU A 139 -11.71 8.79 3.15
C GLU A 139 -13.09 8.40 2.63
N GLU A 140 -13.49 8.98 1.50
CA GLU A 140 -14.74 8.66 0.82
C GLU A 140 -14.81 7.20 0.40
N CYS A 141 -13.72 6.62 -0.12
CA CYS A 141 -13.65 5.19 -0.43
C CYS A 141 -13.93 4.32 0.78
N VAL A 142 -13.31 4.60 1.94
CA VAL A 142 -13.50 3.81 3.15
C VAL A 142 -14.94 3.95 3.68
N ILE A 143 -15.47 5.17 3.71
CA ILE A 143 -16.81 5.46 4.23
C ILE A 143 -17.92 4.86 3.35
N GLN A 144 -17.79 4.96 2.03
CA GLN A 144 -18.84 4.56 1.09
C GLN A 144 -18.76 3.08 0.67
N SER A 145 -17.66 2.39 1.01
CA SER A 145 -17.52 0.97 0.75
C SER A 145 -18.61 0.16 1.48
N PRO A 146 -19.28 -0.79 0.80
CA PRO A 146 -20.25 -1.66 1.49
C PRO A 146 -19.60 -2.47 2.61
N PRO A 147 -20.25 -2.66 3.77
CA PRO A 147 -19.69 -3.43 4.89
C PRO A 147 -19.36 -4.90 4.55
N SER A 148 -19.92 -5.43 3.47
CA SER A 148 -19.64 -6.79 2.97
C SER A 148 -18.28 -6.92 2.27
N VAL A 149 -17.67 -5.81 1.87
CA VAL A 149 -16.39 -5.74 1.16
C VAL A 149 -15.25 -5.56 2.18
N LEU A 150 -14.23 -6.42 2.10
CA LEU A 150 -13.03 -6.27 2.94
C LEU A 150 -12.10 -5.20 2.35
N LEU A 151 -11.62 -4.30 3.21
CA LEU A 151 -10.66 -3.27 2.81
C LEU A 151 -9.25 -3.69 3.20
N VAL A 152 -8.32 -3.59 2.24
CA VAL A 152 -6.89 -3.88 2.43
C VAL A 152 -6.11 -2.61 2.15
N ALA A 153 -5.87 -1.83 3.20
CA ALA A 153 -5.14 -0.57 3.11
C ALA A 153 -3.63 -0.84 3.21
N LEU A 154 -2.91 -0.66 2.11
CA LEU A 154 -1.46 -0.83 2.05
C LEU A 154 -0.79 0.54 2.12
N SER A 155 0.04 0.75 3.14
CA SER A 155 0.59 2.08 3.41
C SER A 155 2.08 2.03 3.72
N ALA A 156 2.77 3.12 3.38
CA ALA A 156 4.05 3.43 4.01
C ALA A 156 3.87 3.61 5.54
N THR A 157 4.97 3.82 6.26
CA THR A 157 4.91 4.05 7.70
C THR A 157 4.11 5.33 8.01
N MET A 158 3.03 5.22 8.79
CA MET A 158 2.16 6.34 9.22
C MET A 158 2.28 6.58 10.73
N ARG A 159 2.25 7.85 11.17
CA ARG A 159 2.45 8.20 12.60
C ARG A 159 1.19 7.99 13.45
N ASN A 160 0.02 8.33 12.91
CA ASN A 160 -1.29 8.29 13.58
C ASN A 160 -2.08 7.00 13.26
N VAL A 161 -1.38 5.89 13.01
CA VAL A 161 -2.01 4.68 12.48
C VAL A 161 -3.05 4.04 13.43
N LYS A 162 -2.90 4.26 14.74
CA LYS A 162 -3.88 3.81 15.74
C LYS A 162 -5.21 4.57 15.62
N ASP A 163 -5.14 5.87 15.37
CA ASP A 163 -6.32 6.71 15.18
C ASP A 163 -7.02 6.34 13.87
N ILE A 164 -6.25 6.10 12.80
CA ILE A 164 -6.76 5.61 11.52
C ILE A 164 -7.47 4.26 11.69
N LYS A 165 -6.89 3.33 12.46
CA LYS A 165 -7.55 2.04 12.79
C LYS A 165 -8.88 2.26 13.48
N ALA A 166 -8.91 3.07 14.53
CA ALA A 166 -10.13 3.34 15.29
C ALA A 166 -11.22 3.97 14.41
N TRP A 167 -10.83 4.87 13.50
CA TRP A 167 -11.72 5.45 12.51
C TRP A 167 -12.24 4.40 11.51
N PHE A 168 -11.38 3.54 10.95
CA PHE A 168 -11.79 2.41 10.09
C PHE A 168 -12.83 1.51 10.77
N GLU A 169 -12.59 1.16 12.03
CA GLU A 169 -13.50 0.32 12.81
C GLU A 169 -14.85 1.00 13.04
N HIS A 170 -14.85 2.32 13.19
CA HIS A 170 -16.06 3.10 13.39
C HIS A 170 -16.90 3.23 12.11
N VAL A 171 -16.26 3.52 10.96
CA VAL A 171 -16.99 3.86 9.73
C VAL A 171 -17.25 2.66 8.81
N HIS A 172 -16.42 1.61 8.87
CA HIS A 172 -16.50 0.47 7.95
C HIS A 172 -16.74 -0.86 8.67
N GLY A 173 -16.00 -1.12 9.76
CA GLY A 173 -16.17 -2.32 10.57
C GLY A 173 -14.85 -2.99 11.02
N PRO A 174 -14.90 -4.23 11.52
CA PRO A 174 -13.75 -4.89 12.15
C PRO A 174 -12.48 -4.83 11.31
N THR A 175 -11.42 -4.23 11.88
CA THR A 175 -10.18 -3.93 11.15
C THR A 175 -8.96 -4.23 12.00
N ASP A 176 -8.05 -5.06 11.48
CA ASP A 176 -6.77 -5.35 12.12
C ASP A 176 -5.71 -4.34 11.65
N LEU A 177 -4.84 -3.93 12.57
CA LEU A 177 -3.70 -3.08 12.28
C LEU A 177 -2.41 -3.90 12.36
N ILE A 178 -1.64 -3.86 11.29
CA ILE A 178 -0.36 -4.56 11.17
C ILE A 178 0.71 -3.55 10.82
N THR A 179 1.71 -3.44 11.70
CA THR A 179 2.82 -2.50 11.55
C THR A 179 4.14 -3.25 11.46
N SER A 180 5.04 -2.78 10.59
CA SER A 180 6.43 -3.18 10.57
C SER A 180 7.29 -1.93 10.36
N ASP A 181 8.39 -1.81 11.10
CA ASP A 181 9.41 -0.78 10.91
C ASP A 181 10.68 -1.33 10.22
N PHE A 182 10.73 -2.64 9.99
CA PHE A 182 11.84 -3.31 9.34
C PHE A 182 11.95 -2.92 7.87
N ARG A 183 13.16 -2.53 7.45
CA ARG A 183 13.49 -2.23 6.06
C ARG A 183 14.44 -3.29 5.51
N PRO A 184 14.00 -4.17 4.59
CA PRO A 184 14.85 -5.24 4.07
C PRO A 184 16.12 -4.73 3.36
N VAL A 185 16.01 -3.60 2.66
CA VAL A 185 17.14 -2.93 2.02
C VAL A 185 17.49 -1.65 2.79
N PRO A 186 18.54 -1.63 3.63
CA PRO A 186 18.87 -0.48 4.46
C PRO A 186 19.28 0.72 3.59
N LEU A 187 18.81 1.91 3.96
CA LEU A 187 19.21 3.16 3.30
C LEU A 187 20.52 3.67 3.89
N ARG A 188 21.41 4.15 3.02
CA ARG A 188 22.60 4.91 3.40
C ARG A 188 22.45 6.32 2.87
N PHE A 189 22.56 7.30 3.77
CA PHE A 189 22.44 8.70 3.41
C PHE A 189 23.83 9.31 3.30
N LYS A 190 24.09 10.00 2.21
CA LYS A 190 25.36 10.70 1.94
C LYS A 190 25.09 12.16 1.65
N TYR A 191 26.01 13.01 2.08
CA TYR A 191 26.06 14.42 1.74
C TYR A 191 27.16 14.63 0.70
N VAL A 192 26.85 15.43 -0.32
CA VAL A 192 27.77 15.72 -1.42
C VAL A 192 27.93 17.23 -1.52
N ASP A 193 29.17 17.68 -1.47
CA ASP A 193 29.55 19.06 -1.74
C ASP A 193 30.77 19.10 -2.69
N ARG A 194 31.35 20.30 -2.88
CA ARG A 194 32.54 20.46 -3.73
C ARG A 194 33.78 19.74 -3.19
N ALA A 195 33.83 19.44 -1.89
CA ALA A 195 34.95 18.78 -1.25
C ALA A 195 34.85 17.24 -1.31
N GLY A 196 33.67 16.69 -1.64
CA GLY A 196 33.52 15.27 -1.90
C GLY A 196 32.21 14.68 -1.38
N VAL A 197 32.23 13.38 -1.12
CA VAL A 197 31.08 12.60 -0.66
C VAL A 197 31.36 12.08 0.74
N VAL A 198 30.55 12.47 1.71
CA VAL A 198 30.66 12.01 3.10
C VAL A 198 29.34 11.38 3.57
N ASP A 199 29.40 10.40 4.47
CA ASP A 199 28.18 9.84 5.05
C ASP A 199 27.44 10.92 5.85
N LEU A 200 26.13 11.04 5.64
CA LEU A 200 25.30 12.06 6.31
C LEU A 200 25.18 11.78 7.81
N PHE A 201 25.13 10.51 8.17
CA PHE A 201 25.00 10.05 9.55
C PHE A 201 26.23 9.27 9.98
N ASP A 202 26.58 9.44 11.26
CA ASP A 202 27.59 8.65 11.94
C ASP A 202 27.16 7.17 11.95
N PRO A 203 28.06 6.22 11.65
CA PRO A 203 27.77 4.79 11.78
C PRO A 203 27.32 4.40 13.20
N LEU A 204 27.72 5.16 14.23
CA LEU A 204 27.27 4.95 15.59
C LEU A 204 25.97 5.72 15.89
N LYS A 205 24.90 4.96 16.14
CA LYS A 205 23.63 5.50 16.64
C LYS A 205 23.80 6.11 18.04
N ASN A 206 22.99 7.12 18.37
CA ASN A 206 22.98 7.68 19.72
C ASN A 206 22.47 6.64 20.75
N LYS A 207 22.55 6.96 22.05
CA LYS A 207 22.04 6.07 23.13
C LYS A 207 20.55 5.73 23.03
N ARG A 208 19.77 6.46 22.22
CA ARG A 208 18.34 6.24 21.94
C ARG A 208 18.10 5.44 20.66
N GLY A 209 19.16 5.11 19.89
CA GLY A 209 19.06 4.40 18.62
C GLY A 209 18.85 5.30 17.40
N ASP A 210 18.84 6.62 17.55
CA ASP A 210 18.65 7.57 16.45
C ASP A 210 19.94 7.81 15.67
N ALA A 211 19.78 8.09 14.39
CA ALA A 211 20.88 8.53 13.52
C ALA A 211 21.41 9.89 13.99
N ARG A 212 22.73 10.01 14.13
CA ARG A 212 23.42 11.26 14.49
C ARG A 212 24.07 11.84 13.26
N LEU A 213 23.95 13.15 13.02
CA LEU A 213 24.66 13.79 11.91
C LEU A 213 26.17 13.53 12.02
N ASN A 214 26.81 13.20 10.90
CA ASN A 214 28.25 13.02 10.85
C ASN A 214 28.95 14.31 11.32
N ARG A 215 29.90 14.17 12.25
CA ARG A 215 30.62 15.30 12.85
C ARG A 215 31.36 16.13 11.79
N LEU A 216 31.82 15.51 10.70
CA LEU A 216 32.48 16.18 9.58
C LEU A 216 31.60 17.22 8.87
N LEU A 217 30.29 17.14 9.06
CA LEU A 217 29.29 18.06 8.49
C LEU A 217 28.92 19.22 9.44
N LEU A 218 29.45 19.25 10.66
CA LEU A 218 29.12 20.31 11.62
C LEU A 218 29.86 21.62 11.29
N PRO A 219 29.26 22.78 11.59
CA PRO A 219 29.92 24.07 11.42
C PRO A 219 31.25 24.12 12.19
N GLY A 220 32.32 24.53 11.52
CA GLY A 220 33.66 24.66 12.11
C GLY A 220 34.61 23.48 11.84
N VAL A 221 34.16 22.41 11.18
CA VAL A 221 35.04 21.33 10.70
C VAL A 221 35.43 21.62 9.25
N GLY A 222 36.72 21.91 9.03
CA GLY A 222 37.27 22.29 7.73
C GLY A 222 37.35 21.11 6.75
N PRO A 223 37.47 21.36 5.43
CA PRO A 223 37.60 20.32 4.41
C PRO A 223 38.81 19.39 4.63
N GLU A 224 39.88 19.89 5.26
CA GLU A 224 41.12 19.15 5.53
C GLU A 224 40.94 18.01 6.53
N GLU A 225 39.92 18.06 7.39
CA GLU A 225 39.59 17.00 8.35
C GLU A 225 38.70 15.90 7.74
N ARG A 226 38.29 16.04 6.47
CA ARG A 226 37.34 15.14 5.76
C ARG A 226 38.00 14.12 4.84
N GLY A 227 39.32 13.93 4.98
CA GLY A 227 40.21 13.15 4.08
C GLY A 227 39.66 11.81 3.62
#